data_AF-A0A1M7AF30-F1
#
_entry.id   AF-A0A1M7AF30-F1
#
_cell.length_a   1.000
_cell.length_b   1.000
_cell.length_c   1.000
_cell.angle_alpha   90.00
_cell.angle_beta   90.00
_cell.angle_gamma   90.00
#
_symmetry.space_group_name_H-M   'P 1'
#
loop_
_entity.id
_entity.type
_entity.pdbx_description
1 polymer ?
#
loop_
_entity_poly.entity_id
_entity_poly.type
_entity_poly.pdbx_seq_one_letter_code
_entity_poly.pdbx_strand_id
1 'polypeptide(L)'
;MWTFVGRKRRKVWLWLAVERASRRVVAWVLGRRDAATARRLWAALPRRYRRHCWYFTDLFPAYAEALPTGPHRPCPKAEGQTSIVEALNCSLRQRCAVLVRKTCSFSKSLTMHAARIKIVIDNHNLTLT
;
A
#
# COMPACT_ATOMS: atom_id res chain seq x y z
N MET A 1 -3.12 -4.67 0.30
CA MET A 1 -4.51 -4.91 0.78
C MET A 1 -5.49 -4.82 -0.39
N TRP A 2 -6.73 -5.34 -0.32
CA TRP A 2 -7.75 -5.10 -1.36
C TRP A 2 -9.11 -4.69 -0.79
N THR A 3 -9.91 -4.07 -1.66
CA THR A 3 -11.24 -3.50 -1.41
C THR A 3 -12.09 -3.60 -2.69
N PHE A 4 -13.32 -3.08 -2.66
CA PHE A 4 -14.26 -3.03 -3.77
C PHE A 4 -14.65 -1.58 -4.08
N VAL A 5 -14.98 -1.27 -5.33
CA VAL A 5 -15.46 0.05 -5.75
C VAL A 5 -16.65 -0.12 -6.69
N GLY A 6 -17.75 0.58 -6.45
CA GLY A 6 -18.97 0.54 -7.26
C GLY A 6 -19.79 -0.75 -7.11
N ARG A 7 -19.14 -1.92 -7.18
CA ARG A 7 -19.77 -3.24 -7.02
C ARG A 7 -18.77 -4.26 -6.48
N LYS A 8 -19.27 -5.31 -5.79
CA LYS A 8 -18.44 -6.38 -5.20
C LYS A 8 -17.59 -7.16 -6.22
N ARG A 9 -17.94 -7.16 -7.51
CA ARG A 9 -17.12 -7.77 -8.57
C ARG A 9 -15.88 -6.94 -8.94
N ARG A 10 -15.89 -5.64 -8.68
CA ARG A 10 -14.78 -4.73 -9.01
C ARG A 10 -13.81 -4.64 -7.84
N LYS A 11 -12.92 -5.62 -7.76
CA LYS A 11 -11.82 -5.67 -6.78
C LYS A 11 -10.74 -4.66 -7.16
N VAL A 12 -10.29 -3.88 -6.18
CA VAL A 12 -9.19 -2.91 -6.30
C VAL A 12 -8.18 -3.19 -5.20
N TRP A 13 -6.90 -3.17 -5.54
CA TRP A 13 -5.80 -3.34 -4.60
C TRP A 13 -5.28 -1.99 -4.14
N LEU A 14 -5.14 -1.84 -2.83
CA LEU A 14 -4.39 -0.78 -2.17
C LEU A 14 -2.96 -1.29 -1.96
N TRP A 15 -2.03 -0.65 -2.66
CA TRP A 15 -0.60 -0.83 -2.54
C TRP A 15 -0.03 0.28 -1.66
N LEU A 16 0.85 -0.08 -0.73
CA LEU A 16 1.45 0.84 0.24
C LEU A 16 2.96 0.74 0.17
N ALA A 17 3.63 1.87 0.26
CA ALA A 17 5.04 1.97 0.59
C ALA A 17 5.17 2.64 1.96
N VAL A 18 5.88 1.98 2.87
CA VAL A 18 6.00 2.37 4.27
C VAL A 18 7.47 2.50 4.62
N GLU A 19 7.85 3.63 5.20
CA GLU A 19 9.17 3.81 5.78
C GLU A 19 9.25 3.03 7.09
N ARG A 20 10.22 2.12 7.21
CA ARG A 20 10.30 1.20 8.35
C ARG A 20 10.60 1.90 9.68
N ALA A 21 11.50 2.90 9.65
CA ALA A 21 11.96 3.59 10.85
C ALA A 21 10.84 4.40 11.51
N SER A 22 10.13 5.23 10.74
CA SER A 22 9.04 6.08 11.26
C SER A 22 7.66 5.42 11.22
N ARG A 23 7.50 4.31 10.48
CA ARG A 23 6.20 3.68 10.16
C ARG A 23 5.26 4.58 9.35
N ARG A 24 5.81 5.63 8.71
CA ARG A 24 5.06 6.56 7.86
C ARG A 24 4.75 5.93 6.52
N VAL A 25 3.53 6.14 6.03
CA VAL A 25 3.16 5.82 4.65
C VAL A 25 3.70 6.92 3.74
N VAL A 26 4.65 6.57 2.88
CA VAL A 26 5.37 7.53 2.03
C VAL A 26 4.80 7.60 0.61
N ALA A 27 4.16 6.52 0.16
CA ALA A 27 3.41 6.48 -1.09
C ALA A 27 2.34 5.38 -1.02
N TRP A 28 1.28 5.52 -1.81
CA TRP A 28 0.26 4.50 -1.97
C TRP A 28 -0.45 4.69 -3.31
N VAL A 29 -0.96 3.59 -3.88
CA VAL A 29 -1.75 3.63 -5.12
C VAL A 29 -2.90 2.63 -5.07
N LEU A 30 -3.98 2.97 -5.78
CA LEU A 30 -5.06 2.05 -6.09
C LEU A 30 -4.89 1.49 -7.51
N GLY A 31 -5.06 0.17 -7.65
CA GLY A 31 -4.96 -0.48 -8.96
C GLY A 31 -5.21 -1.98 -8.92
N ARG A 32 -4.67 -2.67 -9.91
CA ARG A 32 -4.72 -4.13 -10.01
C ARG A 32 -3.54 -4.74 -9.26
N ARG A 33 -3.50 -6.06 -9.16
CA ARG A 33 -2.35 -6.79 -8.62
C ARG A 33 -1.42 -7.18 -9.77
N ASP A 34 -0.73 -6.19 -10.35
CA ASP A 34 0.13 -6.35 -11.52
C ASP A 34 1.37 -5.44 -11.48
N ALA A 35 2.35 -5.72 -12.35
CA ALA A 35 3.58 -4.94 -12.47
C ALA A 35 3.35 -3.49 -12.91
N ALA A 36 2.30 -3.21 -13.69
CA ALA A 36 1.92 -1.85 -14.07
C ALA A 36 1.55 -1.01 -12.83
N THR A 37 0.77 -1.56 -11.91
CA THR A 37 0.42 -0.87 -10.66
C THR A 37 1.64 -0.75 -9.73
N ALA A 38 2.51 -1.75 -9.68
CA ALA A 38 3.76 -1.68 -8.92
C ALA A 38 4.69 -0.56 -9.45
N ARG A 39 4.84 -0.40 -10.77
CA ARG A 39 5.60 0.72 -11.36
C ARG A 39 4.99 2.08 -11.05
N ARG A 40 3.65 2.18 -10.99
CA ARG A 40 2.96 3.41 -10.54
C ARG A 40 3.26 3.72 -9.07
N LEU A 41 3.30 2.71 -8.20
CA LEU A 41 3.71 2.91 -6.80
C LEU A 41 5.16 3.41 -6.73
N TRP A 42 6.07 2.79 -7.50
CA TRP A 42 7.46 3.22 -7.57
C TRP A 42 7.60 4.68 -8.02
N ALA A 43 6.88 5.07 -9.08
CA ALA A 43 6.89 6.44 -9.57
C ALA A 43 6.32 7.44 -8.56
N ALA A 44 5.34 7.03 -7.75
CA ALA A 44 4.75 7.86 -6.70
C ALA A 44 5.68 8.08 -5.50
N LEU A 45 6.78 7.32 -5.36
CA LEU A 45 7.74 7.52 -4.28
C LEU A 45 8.48 8.86 -4.43
N PRO A 46 8.56 9.66 -3.34
CA PRO A 46 9.41 10.84 -3.30
C PRO A 46 10.85 10.52 -3.73
N ARG A 47 11.51 11.46 -4.42
CA ARG A 47 12.84 11.24 -5.02
C ARG A 47 13.88 10.74 -4.03
N ARG A 48 13.83 11.19 -2.76
CA ARG A 48 14.73 10.74 -1.69
C ARG A 48 14.66 9.23 -1.46
N TYR A 49 13.46 8.67 -1.49
CA TYR A 49 13.25 7.24 -1.25
C TYR A 49 13.72 6.39 -2.41
N ARG A 50 13.74 6.92 -3.65
CA ARG A 50 14.15 6.17 -4.84
C ARG A 50 15.66 5.97 -4.99
N ARG A 51 16.48 6.79 -4.33
CA ARG A 51 17.95 6.82 -4.54
C ARG A 51 18.77 6.27 -3.38
N HIS A 52 18.28 6.36 -2.14
CA HIS A 52 19.10 6.13 -0.95
C HIS A 52 18.47 5.14 0.04
N CYS A 53 17.62 4.23 -0.45
CA CYS A 53 16.90 3.29 0.40
C CYS A 53 16.94 1.86 -0.13
N TRP A 54 16.87 0.91 0.81
CA TRP A 54 16.62 -0.50 0.54
C TRP A 54 15.11 -0.76 0.55
N TYR A 55 14.64 -1.57 -0.40
CA TYR A 55 13.22 -1.92 -0.51
C TYR A 55 13.00 -3.37 -0.12
N PHE A 56 12.16 -3.58 0.88
CA PHE A 56 11.78 -4.91 1.34
C PHE A 56 10.39 -5.22 0.83
N THR A 57 10.25 -6.28 0.03
CA THR A 57 8.95 -6.73 -0.49
C THR A 57 8.76 -8.21 -0.26
N ASP A 58 7.52 -8.68 -0.38
CA ASP A 58 7.28 -10.11 -0.53
C ASP A 58 7.79 -10.61 -1.90
N LEU A 59 7.76 -11.94 -2.08
CA LEU A 59 8.23 -12.63 -3.28
C LEU A 59 7.27 -12.51 -4.49
N PHE A 60 6.38 -11.52 -4.52
CA PHE A 60 5.47 -11.34 -5.64
C PHE A 60 6.23 -10.85 -6.90
N PRO A 61 6.15 -11.55 -8.05
CA PRO A 61 6.97 -11.26 -9.23
C PRO A 61 6.90 -9.82 -9.75
N ALA A 62 5.74 -9.16 -9.60
CA ALA A 62 5.55 -7.78 -10.01
C ALA A 62 6.53 -6.79 -9.37
N TYR A 63 7.09 -7.11 -8.19
CA TYR A 63 8.10 -6.25 -7.55
C TYR A 63 9.45 -6.34 -8.26
N ALA A 64 9.86 -7.53 -8.70
CA ALA A 64 11.11 -7.72 -9.44
C ALA A 64 11.09 -6.98 -10.79
N GLU A 65 9.91 -6.88 -11.42
CA GLU A 65 9.74 -6.11 -12.66
C GLU A 65 9.69 -4.59 -12.45
N ALA A 66 9.25 -4.13 -11.28
CA ALA A 66 8.98 -2.71 -11.02
C ALA A 66 10.10 -1.98 -10.27
N LEU A 67 10.91 -2.70 -9.49
CA LEU A 67 11.92 -2.15 -8.61
C LEU A 67 13.33 -2.37 -9.20
N PRO A 68 14.27 -1.44 -8.94
CA PRO A 68 15.66 -1.64 -9.35
C PRO A 68 16.28 -2.82 -8.59
N THR A 69 16.99 -3.69 -9.32
CA THR A 69 17.55 -4.96 -8.80
C THR A 69 18.56 -4.79 -7.68
N GLY A 70 19.39 -3.74 -7.72
CA GLY A 70 20.42 -3.49 -6.69
C GLY A 70 19.85 -3.30 -5.28
N PRO A 71 19.00 -2.29 -5.03
CA PRO A 71 18.45 -2.00 -3.70
C PRO A 71 17.24 -2.86 -3.29
N HIS A 72 16.74 -3.73 -4.17
CA HIS A 72 15.59 -4.58 -3.90
C HIS A 72 15.99 -5.83 -3.09
N ARG A 73 15.34 -6.04 -1.95
CA ARG A 73 15.51 -7.19 -1.05
C ARG A 73 14.18 -7.94 -0.94
N PRO A 74 13.95 -8.97 -1.77
CA PRO A 74 12.79 -9.85 -1.60
C PRO A 74 12.95 -10.66 -0.30
N CYS A 75 12.00 -10.52 0.62
CA CYS A 75 12.01 -11.22 1.90
C CYS A 75 10.83 -12.21 1.98
N PRO A 76 11.06 -13.49 2.30
CA PRO A 76 10.00 -14.40 2.67
C PRO A 76 9.29 -13.94 3.94
N LYS A 77 8.00 -14.26 4.05
CA LYS A 77 7.12 -13.88 5.19
C LYS A 77 7.64 -14.30 6.58
N ALA A 78 8.52 -15.29 6.65
CA ALA A 78 9.04 -15.85 7.90
C ALA A 78 10.00 -14.92 8.66
N GLU A 79 10.58 -13.91 8.01
CA GLU A 79 11.65 -13.08 8.60
C GLU A 79 11.13 -11.92 9.47
N GLY A 80 9.80 -11.80 9.66
CA GLY A 80 9.17 -10.75 10.48
C GLY A 80 9.32 -9.31 9.95
N GLN A 81 10.05 -9.11 8.85
CA GLN A 81 10.34 -7.79 8.27
C GLN A 81 9.10 -7.08 7.72
N THR A 82 8.01 -7.82 7.44
CA THR A 82 6.73 -7.29 6.93
C THR A 82 5.69 -7.02 8.04
N SER A 83 5.99 -7.35 9.30
CA SER A 83 5.07 -7.19 10.44
C SER A 83 4.52 -5.77 10.57
N ILE A 84 5.34 -4.74 10.31
CA ILE A 84 4.95 -3.33 10.33
C ILE A 84 3.84 -3.05 9.30
N VAL A 85 4.00 -3.57 8.08
CA VAL A 85 3.02 -3.38 7.01
C VAL A 85 1.73 -4.14 7.32
N GLU A 86 1.82 -5.31 7.95
CA GLU A 86 0.66 -6.09 8.41
C GLU A 86 -0.12 -5.38 9.52
N ALA A 87 0.58 -4.85 10.53
CA ALA A 87 0.00 -4.05 11.61
C ALA A 87 -0.68 -2.78 11.06
N LEU A 88 -0.02 -2.07 10.16
CA LEU A 88 -0.60 -0.90 9.48
C LEU A 88 -1.85 -1.29 8.68
N ASN A 89 -1.80 -2.40 7.94
CA ASN A 89 -2.95 -2.91 7.21
C ASN A 89 -4.12 -3.27 8.14
N CYS A 90 -3.85 -3.72 9.37
CA CYS A 90 -4.88 -3.96 10.38
C CYS A 90 -5.50 -2.64 10.86
N SER A 91 -4.67 -1.68 11.28
CA SER A 91 -5.10 -0.35 11.75
C SER A 91 -5.94 0.40 10.71
N LEU A 92 -5.50 0.42 9.45
CA LEU A 92 -6.24 1.06 8.36
C LEU A 92 -7.62 0.43 8.14
N ARG A 93 -7.78 -0.89 8.32
CA ARG A 93 -9.09 -1.55 8.21
C ARG A 93 -10.03 -1.17 9.36
N GLN A 94 -9.50 -1.05 10.57
CA GLN A 94 -10.30 -0.64 11.73
C GLN A 94 -10.78 0.80 11.59
N ARG A 95 -9.94 1.70 11.05
CA ARG A 95 -10.26 3.13 10.90
C ARG A 95 -11.02 3.48 9.62
N CYS A 96 -11.00 2.61 8.60
CA CYS A 96 -11.62 2.88 7.31
C CYS A 96 -12.52 1.71 6.87
N ALA A 97 -13.83 1.85 7.05
CA ALA A 97 -14.81 0.82 6.68
C ALA A 97 -14.77 0.39 5.21
N VAL A 98 -14.27 1.26 4.31
CA VAL A 98 -14.11 0.92 2.88
C VAL A 98 -13.02 -0.13 2.66
N LEU A 99 -12.07 -0.28 3.58
CA LEU A 99 -10.96 -1.22 3.49
C LEU A 99 -11.29 -2.59 4.10
N VAL A 100 -12.42 -2.69 4.80
CA VAL A 100 -12.87 -3.93 5.43
C VAL A 100 -13.32 -4.93 4.36
N ARG A 101 -12.85 -6.17 4.48
CA ARG A 101 -13.10 -7.23 3.51
C ARG A 101 -14.58 -7.63 3.56
N LYS A 102 -15.23 -7.69 2.39
CA LYS A 102 -16.64 -8.11 2.20
C LYS A 102 -17.71 -7.18 2.82
N THR A 103 -17.45 -5.89 2.97
CA THR A 103 -18.47 -4.94 3.45
C THR A 103 -19.40 -4.44 2.35
N CYS A 104 -20.55 -3.92 2.75
CA CYS A 104 -21.42 -3.07 1.93
C CYS A 104 -20.89 -1.63 1.82
N SER A 105 -19.81 -1.31 2.55
CA SER A 105 -19.31 0.05 2.77
C SER A 105 -18.31 0.54 1.72
N PHE A 106 -18.42 0.08 0.46
CA PHE A 106 -17.58 0.57 -0.64
C PHE A 106 -18.12 1.85 -1.26
N SER A 107 -17.22 2.67 -1.79
CA SER A 107 -17.60 3.89 -2.51
C SER A 107 -18.11 3.53 -3.91
N LYS A 108 -19.11 4.27 -4.41
CA LYS A 108 -19.58 4.13 -5.80
C LYS A 108 -18.54 4.62 -6.82
N SER A 109 -17.80 5.67 -6.46
CA SER A 109 -16.73 6.29 -7.27
C SER A 109 -15.34 5.96 -6.74
N LEU A 110 -14.39 5.73 -7.65
CA LEU A 110 -12.97 5.51 -7.31
C LEU A 110 -12.35 6.76 -6.68
N THR A 111 -12.73 7.95 -7.13
CA THR A 111 -12.23 9.23 -6.60
C THR A 111 -12.60 9.38 -5.13
N MET A 112 -13.89 9.17 -4.79
CA MET A 112 -14.34 9.20 -3.39
C MET A 112 -13.71 8.07 -2.56
N HIS A 113 -13.46 6.92 -3.18
CA HIS A 113 -12.75 5.83 -2.51
C HIS A 113 -11.32 6.22 -2.14
N ALA A 114 -10.59 6.80 -3.08
CA ALA A 114 -9.24 7.30 -2.88
C ALA A 114 -9.21 8.41 -1.82
N ALA A 115 -10.15 9.36 -1.86
CA ALA A 115 -10.23 10.45 -0.89
C ALA A 115 -10.41 9.93 0.55
N ARG A 116 -11.33 8.98 0.77
CA ARG A 116 -11.55 8.37 2.09
C ARG A 116 -10.32 7.63 2.62
N ILE A 117 -9.61 6.91 1.75
CA ILE A 117 -8.36 6.23 2.11
C ILE A 117 -7.28 7.26 2.43
N LYS A 118 -7.18 8.33 1.62
CA LYS A 118 -6.21 9.41 1.82
C LYS A 118 -6.34 10.04 3.19
N ILE A 119 -7.56 10.40 3.61
CA ILE A 119 -7.83 11.02 4.91
C ILE A 119 -7.29 10.14 6.05
N VAL A 120 -7.55 8.83 6.00
CA VAL A 120 -7.10 7.90 7.06
C VAL A 120 -5.58 7.73 7.05
N ILE A 121 -4.96 7.68 5.88
CA ILE A 121 -3.49 7.60 5.74
C ILE A 121 -2.83 8.90 6.23
N ASP A 122 -3.36 10.06 5.86
CA ASP A 122 -2.85 11.35 6.31
C ASP A 122 -2.96 11.47 7.83
N ASN A 123 -4.12 11.11 8.40
CA ASN A 123 -4.31 11.09 9.85
C ASN A 123 -3.34 10.12 10.55
N HIS A 124 -3.14 8.92 10.02
CA HIS A 124 -2.12 7.98 10.53
C HIS A 124 -0.73 8.63 10.55
N ASN A 125 -0.34 9.27 9.44
CA ASN A 125 0.96 9.93 9.33
C ASN A 125 1.12 11.14 10.26
N LEU A 126 0.03 11.84 10.61
CA LEU A 126 0.03 12.94 11.57
C LEU A 126 0.14 12.48 13.02
N THR A 127 -0.35 11.27 13.34
CA THR A 127 -0.27 10.70 14.69
C THR A 127 1.09 10.06 15.02
N LEU A 128 2.01 10.00 14.06
CA LEU A 128 3.37 9.51 14.28
C LEU A 128 4.22 10.70 14.78
N THR A 129 4.49 10.73 16.08
CA THR A 129 5.36 11.71 16.75
C THR A 129 6.83 11.43 16.43
#